data_AF-A0A8C0IJP7-F1
#
_entry.id   AF-A0A8C0IJP7-F1
#
_cell.length_a   1.000
_cell.length_b   1.000
_cell.length_c   1.000
_cell.angle_alpha   90.00
_cell.angle_beta   90.00
_cell.angle_gamma   90.00
#
_symmetry.space_group_name_H-M   'P 1'
#
loop_
_entity.id
_entity.type
_entity.pdbx_description
1 polymer ?
#
loop_
_entity_poly.entity_id
_entity_poly.type
_entity_poly.pdbx_seq_one_letter_code
_entity_poly.pdbx_strand_id
1 'polypeptide(L)' 'ILGLVALRARTRLWFEQTQARRLAAEGELPAWFHGFISRRETEQLLQDQTPGCFLVRFSESTVGFVLSYR' A
#
# COMPACT_ATOMS: atom_id res chain seq x y z
N ILE A 1 6.98 14.25 -12.12
CA ILE A 1 7.49 12.90 -12.46
C ILE A 1 8.70 12.53 -11.58
N LEU A 2 9.81 13.28 -11.63
CA LEU A 2 11.01 13.00 -10.81
C LEU A 2 10.75 12.94 -9.30
N GLY A 3 9.96 13.87 -8.75
CA GLY A 3 9.63 13.89 -7.31
C GLY A 3 8.83 12.68 -6.81
N LEU A 4 7.90 12.16 -7.64
CA LEU A 4 7.09 10.98 -7.31
C LEU A 4 7.95 9.71 -7.34
N VAL A 5 8.80 9.57 -8.35
CA VAL A 5 9.77 8.45 -8.43
C VAL A 5 10.67 8.44 -7.20
N ALA A 6 11.21 9.59 -6.81
CA ALA A 6 12.04 9.72 -5.61
C ALA A 6 11.26 9.43 -4.32
N LEU A 7 9.99 9.82 -4.22
CA LEU A 7 9.14 9.48 -3.07
C LEU A 7 8.91 7.96 -2.99
N ARG A 8 8.52 7.31 -4.09
CA ARG A 8 8.30 5.86 -4.13
C ARG A 8 9.56 5.09 -3.73
N ALA A 9 10.72 5.47 -4.27
CA ALA A 9 11.99 4.82 -3.95
C ALA A 9 12.35 4.93 -2.46
N ARG A 10 12.24 6.14 -1.88
CA ARG A 10 12.53 6.38 -0.45
C ARG A 10 11.55 5.64 0.47
N THR A 11 10.26 5.69 0.17
CA THR A 11 9.24 5.00 0.96
C THR A 11 9.39 3.49 0.89
N ARG A 12 9.73 2.94 -0.29
CA ARG A 12 10.04 1.51 -0.45
C ARG A 12 11.24 1.11 0.42
N LEU A 13 12.35 1.83 0.29
CA LEU A 13 13.57 1.57 1.05
C LEU A 13 13.30 1.59 2.57
N TRP A 14 12.61 2.63 3.05
CA TRP A 14 12.24 2.74 4.45
C TRP A 14 11.35 1.57 4.91
N PHE A 15 10.36 1.18 4.10
CA PHE A 15 9.47 0.07 4.42
C PHE A 15 10.24 -1.26 4.53
N GLU A 16 11.10 -1.55 3.56
CA GLU A 16 11.94 -2.75 3.54
C GLU A 16 12.86 -2.82 4.76
N GLN A 17 13.49 -1.69 5.14
CA GLN A 17 14.42 -1.62 6.26
C GLN A 17 13.76 -1.67 7.64
N THR A 18 12.49 -1.29 7.77
CA THR A 18 11.86 -1.08 9.08
C THR A 18 10.60 -1.92 9.33
N GLN A 19 9.72 -2.05 8.35
CA GLN A 19 8.39 -2.64 8.52
C GLN A 19 8.27 -4.04 7.94
N ALA A 20 8.93 -4.32 6.80
CA ALA A 20 8.74 -5.55 6.04
C ALA A 20 8.96 -6.80 6.90
N ARG A 21 10.04 -6.85 7.69
CA ARG A 21 10.32 -7.98 8.60
C ARG A 21 9.24 -8.21 9.67
N ARG A 22 8.52 -7.16 10.07
CA ARG A 22 7.47 -7.23 11.09
C ARG A 22 6.12 -7.64 10.51
N LEU A 23 5.88 -7.27 9.25
CA LEU A 23 4.63 -7.58 8.55
C LEU A 23 4.68 -8.92 7.82
N ALA A 24 5.84 -9.31 7.30
CA ALA A 24 5.97 -10.49 6.48
C ALA A 24 5.87 -11.77 7.33
N ALA A 25 5.07 -12.72 6.85
CA ALA A 25 5.04 -14.09 7.34
C ALA A 25 5.71 -14.98 6.29
N GLU A 26 6.73 -15.75 6.69
CA GLU A 26 7.45 -16.66 5.78
C GLU A 26 8.08 -15.97 4.55
N GLY A 27 8.38 -14.67 4.66
CA GLY A 27 8.92 -13.86 3.56
C GLY A 27 7.87 -13.18 2.69
N GLU A 28 6.58 -13.48 2.88
CA GLU A 28 5.48 -12.92 2.11
C GLU A 28 4.77 -11.82 2.89
N LEU A 29 4.45 -10.72 2.19
CA LEU A 29 3.64 -9.65 2.76
C LEU A 29 2.16 -10.08 2.82
N PRO A 30 1.38 -9.57 3.78
CA PRO A 30 -0.04 -9.91 3.87
C PRO A 30 -0.80 -9.53 2.59
N ALA A 31 -1.75 -10.36 2.17
CA ALA A 31 -2.52 -10.14 0.95
C ALA A 31 -3.31 -8.82 0.93
N TRP A 32 -3.59 -8.23 2.09
CA TRP A 32 -4.24 -6.92 2.22
C TRP A 32 -3.26 -5.74 2.02
N PHE A 33 -1.95 -5.97 1.84
CA PHE A 33 -0.96 -4.93 1.61
C PHE A 33 -0.62 -4.79 0.13
N HIS A 34 -0.95 -3.64 -0.47
CA HIS A 34 -0.85 -3.45 -1.92
C HIS A 34 0.26 -2.49 -2.36
N GLY A 35 1.07 -1.96 -1.44
CA GLY A 35 2.14 -1.03 -1.78
C GLY A 35 1.62 0.22 -2.51
N PHE A 36 2.24 0.58 -3.64
CA PHE A 36 1.90 1.80 -4.38
C PHE A 36 0.81 1.55 -5.42
N ILE A 37 -0.45 1.68 -5.00
CA ILE A 37 -1.61 1.73 -5.91
C ILE A 37 -2.34 3.06 -5.77
N SER A 38 -2.89 3.53 -6.87
CA SER A 38 -3.72 4.74 -6.93
C SER A 38 -5.06 4.53 -6.22
N ARG A 39 -5.72 5.65 -5.92
CA ARG A 39 -7.11 5.63 -5.40
C ARG A 39 -8.05 4.89 -6.36
N ARG A 40 -7.91 5.12 -7.67
CA ARG A 40 -8.75 4.47 -8.68
C ARG A 40 -8.56 2.95 -8.70
N GLU A 41 -7.31 2.47 -8.67
CA GLU A 41 -7.03 1.03 -8.60
C GLU A 41 -7.58 0.41 -7.30
N THR A 42 -7.51 1.15 -6.20
CA THR A 42 -8.09 0.73 -4.91
C THR A 42 -9.61 0.59 -5.00
N GLU A 43 -10.29 1.58 -5.57
CA GLU A 43 -11.75 1.56 -5.76
C GLU A 43 -12.15 0.39 -6.67
N GLN A 44 -11.39 0.12 -7.73
CA GLN A 44 -11.62 -1.04 -8.63
C GLN A 44 -11.42 -2.37 -7.92
N LEU A 45 -10.39 -2.51 -7.07
CA LEU A 45 -10.15 -3.74 -6.30
C LEU A 45 -11.25 -4.02 -5.28
N LEU A 46 -11.85 -2.97 -4.69
CA LEU A 46 -12.85 -3.08 -3.64
C LEU A 46 -14.29 -3.10 -4.15
N GLN A 47 -14.59 -2.64 -5.37
CA GLN A 47 -15.96 -2.42 -5.85
C GLN A 47 -16.86 -3.67 -5.71
N ASP A 48 -16.31 -4.85 -6.04
CA ASP A 48 -17.03 -6.14 -6.11
C ASP A 48 -16.79 -7.02 -4.86
N GLN A 49 -16.09 -6.51 -3.84
CA GLN A 49 -15.80 -7.25 -2.62
C GLN A 49 -16.98 -7.22 -1.64
N THR A 50 -16.97 -8.04 -0.58
CA THR A 50 -18.01 -7.96 0.46
C THR A 50 -17.79 -6.71 1.34
N PRO A 51 -18.84 -6.06 1.90
CA PRO A 51 -18.64 -4.96 2.84
C PRO A 51 -17.71 -5.34 3.98
N GLY A 52 -16.81 -4.43 4.37
CA GLY A 52 -15.78 -4.69 5.38
C GLY A 52 -14.48 -5.28 4.83
N CYS A 53 -14.42 -5.68 3.55
CA CYS A 53 -13.14 -5.94 2.88
C CYS A 53 -12.30 -4.66 2.84
N PHE A 54 -10.99 -4.80 3.04
CA PHE A 54 -10.06 -3.68 3.12
C PHE A 54 -8.72 -3.99 2.47
N LEU A 55 -7.97 -2.93 2.19
CA LEU A 55 -6.56 -3.00 1.85
C LEU A 55 -5.79 -1.80 2.42
N VAL A 56 -4.48 -1.96 2.57
CA VAL A 56 -3.53 -0.91 2.94
C VAL A 56 -2.61 -0.61 1.78
N ARG A 57 -2.46 0.68 1.46
CA ARG A 57 -1.61 1.18 0.37
C ARG A 57 -0.78 2.38 0.80
N PHE A 58 0.24 2.70 0.02
CA PHE A 58 0.92 3.98 0.06
C PHE A 58 0.15 5.02 -0.76
N SER A 59 -0.14 6.16 -0.15
CA SER A 59 -0.76 7.31 -0.78
C SER A 59 0.28 8.39 -1.03
N GLU A 60 0.49 8.75 -2.30
CA GLU A 60 1.38 9.86 -2.66
C GLU A 60 0.79 11.22 -2.27
N SER A 61 -0.54 11.37 -2.31
CA SER A 61 -1.22 12.62 -1.92
C SER A 61 -1.19 12.88 -0.42
N THR A 62 -1.22 11.82 0.39
CA THR A 62 -1.17 11.91 1.86
C THR A 62 0.25 11.74 2.40
N VAL A 63 1.18 11.31 1.55
CA VAL A 63 2.57 10.95 1.94
C VAL A 63 2.57 9.98 3.12
N GLY A 64 1.89 8.84 2.97
CA GLY A 64 1.75 7.88 4.07
C GLY A 64 0.95 6.64 3.70
N PHE A 65 0.69 5.79 4.69
CA PHE A 65 -0.19 4.63 4.53
C PHE A 65 -1.64 5.04 4.65
N VAL A 66 -2.49 4.44 3.82
CA VAL A 66 -3.94 4.61 3.84
C VAL A 66 -4.58 3.24 3.93
N LEU A 67 -5.46 3.07 4.91
CA LEU A 67 -6.44 1.99 4.97
C LEU A 67 -7.63 2.40 4.10
N SER A 68 -8.02 1.57 3.15
CA SER A 68 -9.23 1.74 2.34
C SER A 68 -10.12 0.53 2.53
N TYR A 69 -11.41 0.75 2.66
CA TYR A 69 -12.40 -0.29 2.90
C TYR A 69 -13.62 -0.09 2.01
N ARG A 70 -14.38 -1.16 1.80
CA ARG A 70 -15.70 -1.12 1.16
C ARG A 70 -16.80 -0.96 2.21
#